data_AF-A0A937UCZ4-F1
#
_entry.id   AF-A0A937UCZ4-F1
#
_cell.length_a   1.000
_cell.length_b   1.000
_cell.length_c   1.000
_cell.angle_alpha   90.00
_cell.angle_beta   90.00
_cell.angle_gamma   90.00
#
_symmetry.space_group_name_H-M   'P 1'
#
loop_
_entity.id
_entity.type
_entity.pdbx_description
1 polymer ?
#
loop_
_entity_poly.entity_id
_entity_poly.type
_entity_poly.pdbx_seq_one_letter_code
_entity_poly.pdbx_strand_id
1 'polypeptide(L)'
;MREDVPVVALTEVVEGAIAAVFKHLKYEIIYDIDEPECPRPWRKWVVAALEEVQAEVIPAPNCTDTREWGFQLEQLSDRILWDTDYEDAELYIDFPPEKSRELRDWDDIPDNYYTAIADDLTDEEAKAKIKELRKLCDSVIESYRSC
;
A
#
# COMPACT_ATOMS: atom_id res chain seq x y z
N MET A 1 10.03 20.03 5.77
CA MET A 1 10.54 18.83 5.08
C MET A 1 10.49 17.72 6.10
N ARG A 2 9.77 16.61 5.83
CA ARG A 2 9.80 15.44 6.72
C ARG A 2 11.22 14.88 6.73
N GLU A 3 11.65 14.36 7.86
CA GLU A 3 12.92 13.64 7.97
C GLU A 3 12.85 12.40 7.07
N ASP A 4 13.94 12.13 6.36
CA ASP A 4 14.04 10.94 5.50
C ASP A 4 14.16 9.71 6.42
N VAL A 5 13.13 8.87 6.42
CA VAL A 5 13.07 7.67 7.25
C VAL A 5 13.33 6.47 6.34
N PRO A 6 14.26 5.56 6.71
CA PRO A 6 14.50 4.36 5.92
C PRO A 6 13.20 3.61 5.67
N VAL A 7 12.96 3.27 4.41
CA VAL A 7 11.88 2.37 4.02
C VAL A 7 12.04 1.06 4.79
N VAL A 8 10.92 0.54 5.31
CA VAL A 8 10.90 -0.79 5.91
C VAL A 8 11.33 -1.82 4.86
N ALA A 9 12.06 -2.85 5.28
CA ALA A 9 12.43 -3.93 4.35
C ALA A 9 11.14 -4.52 3.74
N LEU A 10 11.04 -4.44 2.41
CA LEU A 10 9.91 -4.99 1.69
C LEU A 10 10.11 -6.50 1.53
N THR A 11 9.05 -7.24 1.85
CA THR A 11 8.96 -8.69 1.72
C THR A 11 7.60 -9.00 1.11
N GLU A 12 7.41 -10.21 0.58
CA GLU A 12 6.13 -10.64 0.01
C GLU A 12 4.95 -10.33 0.95
N VAL A 13 5.09 -10.60 2.24
CA VAL A 13 4.04 -10.37 3.24
C VAL A 13 3.76 -8.87 3.45
N VAL A 14 4.79 -8.03 3.47
CA VAL A 14 4.63 -6.57 3.66
C VAL A 14 4.02 -5.95 2.41
N GLU A 15 4.53 -6.31 1.24
CA GLU A 15 4.03 -5.83 -0.04
C GLU A 15 2.61 -6.30 -0.30
N GLY A 16 2.29 -7.56 -0.04
CA GLY A 16 0.94 -8.10 -0.12
C GLY A 16 -0.04 -7.38 0.82
N ALA A 17 0.40 -6.99 2.01
CA ALA A 17 -0.42 -6.17 2.92
C ALA A 17 -0.67 -4.76 2.36
N ILE A 18 0.34 -4.13 1.75
CA ILE A 18 0.22 -2.82 1.09
C ILE A 18 -0.73 -2.92 -0.12
N ALA A 19 -0.55 -3.93 -0.98
CA ALA A 19 -1.39 -4.21 -2.13
C ALA A 19 -2.86 -4.39 -1.71
N ALA A 20 -3.11 -5.11 -0.62
CA ALA A 20 -4.44 -5.28 -0.06
C ALA A 20 -5.08 -3.95 0.37
N VAL A 21 -4.31 -3.01 0.93
CA VAL A 21 -4.80 -1.66 1.27
C VAL A 21 -5.22 -0.89 0.02
N PHE A 22 -4.39 -0.86 -1.03
CA PHE A 22 -4.73 -0.19 -2.29
C PHE A 22 -5.97 -0.81 -2.95
N LYS A 23 -6.06 -2.15 -2.96
CA LYS A 23 -7.22 -2.86 -3.47
C LYS A 23 -8.49 -2.54 -2.69
N HIS A 24 -8.42 -2.48 -1.36
CA HIS A 24 -9.55 -2.09 -0.52
C HIS A 24 -9.97 -0.65 -0.78
N LEU A 25 -9.02 0.29 -0.87
CA LEU A 25 -9.28 1.69 -1.16
C LEU A 25 -10.00 1.88 -2.52
N LYS A 26 -9.66 1.08 -3.53
CA LYS A 26 -10.37 1.06 -4.82
C LYS A 26 -11.84 0.70 -4.66
N TYR A 27 -12.15 -0.35 -3.90
CA TYR A 27 -13.53 -0.74 -3.62
C TYR A 27 -14.29 0.34 -2.85
N GLU A 28 -13.65 0.95 -1.87
CA GLU A 28 -14.23 2.02 -1.05
C GLU A 28 -14.56 3.27 -1.87
N ILE A 29 -13.74 3.62 -2.86
CA ILE A 29 -14.03 4.73 -3.79
C ILE A 29 -15.17 4.40 -4.74
N ILE A 30 -15.21 3.18 -5.28
CA ILE A 30 -16.33 2.74 -6.13
C ILE A 30 -17.64 2.84 -5.34
N TYR A 31 -17.64 2.36 -4.10
CA TYR A 31 -18.79 2.46 -3.22
C TYR A 31 -19.18 3.91 -2.91
N ASP A 32 -18.22 4.79 -2.63
CA ASP A 32 -18.47 6.23 -2.40
C ASP A 32 -19.03 6.96 -3.64
N ILE A 33 -18.74 6.47 -4.84
CA ILE A 33 -19.33 6.98 -6.09
C ILE A 33 -20.76 6.47 -6.27
N ASP A 34 -21.01 5.19 -5.96
CA ASP A 34 -22.33 4.56 -6.08
C ASP A 34 -23.32 5.05 -5.01
N GLU A 35 -22.82 5.43 -3.83
CA GLU A 35 -23.61 5.95 -2.70
C GLU A 35 -23.23 7.39 -2.31
N PRO A 36 -23.52 8.39 -3.17
CA PRO A 36 -23.09 9.78 -2.96
C PRO A 36 -23.69 10.43 -1.68
N GLU A 37 -24.73 9.83 -1.12
CA GLU A 37 -25.49 10.40 0.00
C GLU A 37 -24.82 10.12 1.35
N CYS A 38 -23.80 9.26 1.35
CA CYS A 38 -22.96 8.95 2.48
C CYS A 38 -21.49 9.29 2.15
N PRO A 39 -21.15 10.58 2.05
CA PRO A 39 -19.82 11.00 1.60
C PRO A 39 -18.73 10.51 2.55
N ARG A 40 -17.74 9.81 1.99
CA ARG A 40 -16.59 9.27 2.71
C ARG A 40 -15.30 10.01 2.36
N PRO A 41 -14.27 9.97 3.23
CA PRO A 41 -13.06 10.76 3.02
C PRO A 41 -12.09 10.15 1.99
N TRP A 42 -12.39 8.98 1.41
CA TRP A 42 -11.48 8.20 0.57
C TRP A 42 -10.92 8.98 -0.61
N ARG A 43 -11.79 9.59 -1.43
CA ARG A 43 -11.38 10.42 -2.58
C ARG A 43 -10.52 11.61 -2.15
N LYS A 44 -10.86 12.24 -1.02
CA LYS A 44 -10.07 13.35 -0.47
C LYS A 44 -8.67 12.90 -0.06
N TRP A 45 -8.53 11.73 0.56
CA TRP A 45 -7.22 11.20 0.96
C TRP A 45 -6.36 10.83 -0.25
N VAL A 46 -6.94 10.23 -1.29
CA VAL A 46 -6.22 9.95 -2.54
C VAL A 46 -5.75 11.23 -3.21
N VAL A 47 -6.61 12.24 -3.31
CA VAL A 47 -6.23 13.56 -3.86
C VAL A 47 -5.07 14.16 -3.07
N ALA A 48 -5.13 14.14 -1.74
CA ALA A 48 -4.04 14.65 -0.90
C ALA A 48 -2.72 13.88 -1.12
N ALA A 49 -2.78 12.56 -1.26
CA ALA A 49 -1.61 11.75 -1.58
C ALA A 49 -1.05 12.08 -2.97
N LEU A 50 -1.90 12.24 -3.99
CA LEU A 50 -1.50 12.66 -5.34
C LEU A 50 -0.83 14.04 -5.33
N GLU A 51 -1.34 14.98 -4.54
CA GLU A 51 -0.74 16.30 -4.34
C GLU A 51 0.63 16.20 -3.66
N GLU A 52 0.76 15.39 -2.60
CA GLU A 52 2.02 15.17 -1.87
C GLU A 52 3.11 14.61 -2.79
N VAL A 53 2.76 13.68 -3.68
CA VAL A 53 3.69 13.08 -4.63
C VAL A 53 3.85 13.86 -5.93
N GLN A 54 3.21 15.03 -6.04
CA GLN A 54 3.22 15.92 -7.21
C GLN A 54 2.81 15.18 -8.50
N ALA A 55 1.72 14.42 -8.45
CA ALA A 55 1.18 13.74 -9.62
C ALA A 55 0.81 14.74 -10.72
N GLU A 56 1.07 14.37 -11.98
CA GLU A 56 0.77 15.23 -13.13
C GLU A 56 -0.74 15.45 -13.34
N VAL A 57 -1.53 14.42 -13.00
CA VAL A 57 -2.98 14.42 -13.13
C VAL A 57 -3.59 14.14 -11.76
N ILE A 58 -4.51 15.00 -11.34
CA ILE A 58 -5.26 14.85 -10.10
C ILE A 58 -6.74 14.94 -10.45
N PRO A 59 -7.54 13.88 -10.21
CA PRO A 59 -8.96 13.90 -10.52
C PRO A 59 -9.68 14.97 -9.70
N ALA A 60 -10.71 15.58 -10.29
CA ALA A 60 -11.58 16.47 -9.55
C ALA A 60 -12.26 15.70 -8.40
N PRO A 61 -12.52 16.33 -7.23
CA PRO A 61 -13.14 15.64 -6.09
C PRO A 61 -14.52 15.02 -6.38
N ASN A 62 -15.25 15.58 -7.36
CA ASN A 62 -16.55 15.09 -7.83
C ASN A 62 -16.45 14.16 -9.05
N CYS A 63 -15.25 13.73 -9.44
CA CYS A 63 -15.06 12.76 -10.51
C CYS A 63 -15.75 11.44 -10.17
N THR A 64 -16.57 10.93 -11.10
CA THR A 64 -17.30 9.66 -10.98
C THR A 64 -16.76 8.56 -11.91
N ASP A 65 -15.68 8.82 -12.68
CA ASP A 65 -15.07 7.79 -13.51
C ASP A 65 -14.22 6.86 -12.64
N THR A 66 -14.72 5.66 -12.40
CA THR A 66 -14.05 4.63 -11.58
C THR A 66 -12.73 4.17 -12.20
N ARG A 67 -12.56 4.29 -13.52
CA ARG A 67 -11.30 3.93 -14.20
C ARG A 67 -10.22 4.96 -13.94
N GLU A 68 -10.60 6.24 -13.93
CA GLU A 68 -9.67 7.33 -13.58
C GLU A 68 -9.14 7.13 -12.17
N TRP A 69 -10.02 6.88 -11.18
CA TRP A 69 -9.60 6.57 -9.82
C TRP A 69 -8.75 5.30 -9.73
N GLY A 70 -9.08 4.28 -10.52
CA GLY A 70 -8.28 3.05 -10.62
C GLY A 70 -6.85 3.33 -11.09
N PHE A 71 -6.70 4.12 -12.15
CA PHE A 71 -5.40 4.50 -12.70
C PHE A 71 -4.56 5.31 -11.69
N GLN A 72 -5.18 6.27 -10.98
CA GLN A 72 -4.43 7.05 -9.99
C GLN A 72 -3.99 6.22 -8.78
N LEU A 73 -4.78 5.22 -8.37
CA LEU A 73 -4.39 4.31 -7.31
C LEU A 73 -3.24 3.40 -7.74
N GLU A 74 -3.24 2.93 -8.98
CA GLU A 74 -2.14 2.16 -9.58
C GLU A 74 -0.85 2.99 -9.62
N GLN A 75 -0.93 4.23 -10.11
CA GLN A 75 0.21 5.15 -10.11
C GLN A 75 0.78 5.45 -8.70
N LEU A 76 -0.07 5.45 -7.67
CA LEU A 76 0.37 5.58 -6.28
C LEU A 76 0.98 4.28 -5.76
N SER A 77 0.41 3.11 -6.10
CA SER A 77 0.95 1.83 -5.67
C SER A 77 2.29 1.53 -6.32
N ASP A 78 2.47 1.85 -7.60
CA ASP A 78 3.70 1.57 -8.36
C ASP A 78 4.92 2.33 -7.84
N ARG A 79 4.72 3.37 -7.03
CA ARG A 79 5.81 4.05 -6.30
C ARG A 79 6.37 3.22 -5.14
N ILE A 80 5.67 2.15 -4.77
CA ILE A 80 6.02 1.23 -3.69
C ILE A 80 6.20 -0.20 -4.25
N LEU A 81 5.25 -0.65 -5.06
CA LEU A 81 5.08 -2.02 -5.58
C LEU A 81 5.46 -2.09 -7.07
N TRP A 82 6.67 -1.64 -7.42
CA TRP A 82 7.07 -1.39 -8.81
C TRP A 82 7.35 -2.65 -9.64
N ASP A 83 7.78 -3.75 -9.01
CA ASP A 83 8.20 -5.02 -9.63
C ASP A 83 7.14 -6.12 -9.52
N THR A 84 6.15 -5.98 -8.64
CA THR A 84 5.05 -6.94 -8.42
C THR A 84 5.49 -8.34 -8.02
N ASP A 85 6.74 -8.51 -7.57
CA ASP A 85 7.33 -9.80 -7.23
C ASP A 85 6.55 -10.52 -6.11
N TYR A 86 5.82 -9.76 -5.28
CA TYR A 86 4.95 -10.30 -4.24
C TYR A 86 3.80 -11.18 -4.78
N GLU A 87 3.45 -11.10 -6.06
CA GLU A 87 2.43 -11.96 -6.69
C GLU A 87 3.01 -13.29 -7.21
N ASP A 88 4.33 -13.39 -7.32
CA ASP A 88 5.02 -14.46 -8.04
C ASP A 88 5.54 -15.58 -7.13
N ALA A 89 5.09 -15.64 -5.87
CA ALA A 89 5.54 -16.65 -4.91
C ALA A 89 5.45 -18.10 -5.44
N GLU A 90 4.41 -18.40 -6.21
CA GLU A 90 4.20 -19.71 -6.87
C GLU A 90 5.32 -20.06 -7.86
N LEU A 91 5.96 -19.06 -8.49
CA LEU A 91 7.08 -19.26 -9.40
C LEU A 91 8.37 -19.68 -8.69
N TYR A 92 8.50 -19.49 -7.37
CA TYR A 92 9.74 -19.76 -6.64
C TYR A 92 9.59 -20.86 -5.58
N ILE A 93 8.45 -20.93 -4.88
CA ILE A 93 8.25 -21.83 -3.73
C ILE A 93 8.18 -23.30 -4.16
N ASP A 94 7.67 -23.57 -5.36
CA ASP A 94 7.46 -24.94 -5.84
C ASP A 94 8.72 -25.57 -6.48
N PHE A 95 9.77 -24.78 -6.74
CA PHE A 95 11.04 -25.31 -7.25
C PHE A 95 11.91 -25.93 -6.14
N PRO A 96 12.80 -26.90 -6.47
CA PRO A 96 13.82 -27.34 -5.54
C PRO A 96 14.63 -26.16 -4.98
N PRO A 97 15.07 -26.18 -3.70
CA PRO A 97 15.68 -25.02 -3.04
C PRO A 97 16.87 -24.40 -3.77
N GLU A 98 17.71 -25.22 -4.42
CA GLU A 98 18.85 -24.74 -5.21
C GLU A 98 18.39 -23.96 -6.46
N LYS A 99 17.35 -24.45 -7.14
CA LYS A 99 16.81 -23.80 -8.34
C LYS A 99 16.06 -22.52 -7.99
N SER A 100 15.30 -22.56 -6.89
CA SER A 100 14.59 -21.41 -6.33
C SER A 100 15.57 -20.29 -5.96
N ARG A 101 16.73 -20.62 -5.36
CA ARG A 101 17.79 -19.66 -5.05
C ARG A 101 18.45 -19.09 -6.29
N GLU A 102 18.77 -19.93 -7.27
CA GLU A 102 19.37 -19.48 -8.54
C GLU A 102 18.47 -18.48 -9.28
N LEU A 103 17.15 -18.70 -9.29
CA LEU A 103 16.20 -17.78 -9.91
C LEU A 103 16.13 -16.45 -9.14
N ARG A 104 15.98 -16.50 -7.81
CA ARG A 104 15.96 -15.28 -6.99
C ARG A 104 17.26 -14.46 -7.09
N ASP A 105 18.42 -15.13 -7.13
CA ASP A 105 19.71 -14.45 -7.31
C ASP A 105 19.80 -13.73 -8.66
N TRP A 106 19.10 -14.24 -9.69
CA TRP A 106 19.04 -13.60 -11.01
C TRP A 106 18.14 -12.37 -11.02
N ASP A 107 17.06 -12.41 -10.24
CA ASP A 107 16.06 -11.34 -10.12
C ASP A 107 16.35 -10.35 -8.97
N ASP A 108 17.50 -10.48 -8.27
CA ASP A 108 17.90 -9.67 -7.10
C ASP A 108 16.90 -9.74 -5.93
N ILE A 109 16.18 -10.86 -5.80
CA ILE A 109 15.18 -11.09 -4.76
C ILE A 109 15.86 -11.62 -3.49
N PRO A 110 15.66 -11.00 -2.32
CA PRO A 110 16.25 -11.46 -1.07
C PRO A 110 15.87 -12.91 -0.70
N ASP A 111 16.81 -13.64 -0.10
CA ASP A 111 16.64 -15.06 0.24
C ASP A 111 15.42 -15.35 1.14
N ASN A 112 15.07 -14.40 2.01
CA ASN A 112 13.95 -14.49 2.94
C ASN A 112 12.67 -13.80 2.43
N TYR A 113 12.62 -13.35 1.18
CA TYR A 113 11.51 -12.56 0.65
C TYR A 113 10.17 -13.30 0.69
N TYR A 114 10.08 -14.47 0.03
CA TYR A 114 8.89 -15.34 -0.02
C TYR A 114 8.68 -16.24 1.20
N THR A 115 9.61 -16.20 2.14
CA THR A 115 9.56 -17.01 3.37
C THR A 115 9.46 -16.14 4.62
N ALA A 116 9.35 -14.82 4.44
CA ALA A 116 9.05 -13.91 5.52
C ALA A 116 7.70 -14.29 6.13
N ILE A 117 7.65 -14.30 7.45
CA ILE A 117 6.42 -14.52 8.21
C ILE A 117 6.21 -13.25 9.02
N ALA A 118 4.97 -12.75 9.05
CA ALA A 118 4.61 -11.65 9.94
C ALA A 118 4.94 -12.04 11.40
N ASP A 119 5.45 -11.10 12.18
CA ASP A 119 5.73 -11.33 13.60
C ASP A 119 4.47 -11.84 14.32
N ASP A 120 4.61 -12.92 15.09
CA ASP A 120 3.53 -13.45 15.92
C ASP A 120 3.39 -12.59 17.17
N LEU A 121 2.59 -11.52 17.05
CA LEU A 121 2.38 -10.56 18.13
C LEU A 121 1.42 -11.14 19.17
N THR A 122 1.79 -11.01 20.44
CA THR A 122 0.83 -11.22 21.54
C THR A 122 -0.30 -10.20 21.49
N ASP A 123 -1.44 -10.50 22.14
CA ASP A 123 -2.58 -9.57 22.23
C ASP A 123 -2.19 -8.16 22.72
N GLU A 124 -1.24 -8.08 23.66
CA GLU A 124 -0.77 -6.79 24.19
C GLU A 124 0.13 -6.04 23.21
N GLU A 125 1.00 -6.75 22.49
CA GLU A 125 1.81 -6.17 21.41
C GLU A 125 0.94 -5.70 20.24
N ALA A 126 -0.06 -6.50 19.84
CA ALA A 126 -1.02 -6.13 18.81
C ALA A 126 -1.80 -4.86 19.21
N LYS A 127 -2.29 -4.78 20.45
CA LYS A 127 -2.94 -3.57 20.98
C LYS A 127 -2.01 -2.36 20.95
N ALA A 128 -0.74 -2.54 21.33
CA ALA A 128 0.25 -1.49 21.29
C ALA A 128 0.50 -1.00 19.85
N LYS A 129 0.63 -1.93 18.88
CA LYS A 129 0.79 -1.61 17.45
C LYS A 129 -0.42 -0.91 16.87
N ILE A 130 -1.64 -1.32 17.21
CA ILE A 130 -2.86 -0.62 16.79
C ILE A 130 -2.89 0.81 17.36
N LYS A 131 -2.45 1.00 18.61
CA LYS A 131 -2.37 2.34 19.22
C LYS A 131 -1.33 3.22 18.51
N GLU A 132 -0.18 2.65 18.15
CA GLU A 132 0.87 3.31 17.37
C GLU A 132 0.35 3.72 15.98
N LEU A 133 -0.30 2.80 15.27
CA LEU A 133 -0.91 3.03 13.96
C LEU A 133 -1.96 4.15 14.01
N ARG A 134 -2.86 4.12 15.01
CA ARG A 134 -3.87 5.19 15.19
C ARG A 134 -3.21 6.55 15.39
N LYS A 135 -2.19 6.62 16.24
CA LYS A 135 -1.45 7.86 16.47
C LYS A 135 -0.79 8.37 15.19
N LEU A 136 -0.24 7.47 14.38
CA LEU A 136 0.32 7.82 13.07
C LEU A 136 -0.75 8.40 12.15
N CYS A 137 -1.88 7.72 11.99
CA CYS A 137 -3.01 8.19 11.20
C CYS A 137 -3.53 9.56 11.69
N ASP A 138 -3.68 9.75 12.99
CA ASP A 138 -4.12 11.02 13.58
C ASP A 138 -3.14 12.14 13.24
N SER A 139 -1.82 11.90 13.34
CA SER A 139 -0.80 12.90 13.00
C SER A 139 -0.81 13.30 11.53
N VAL A 140 -1.13 12.36 10.64
CA VAL A 140 -1.32 12.63 9.21
C VAL A 140 -2.56 13.49 9.02
N ILE A 141 -3.69 13.11 9.63
CA ILE A 141 -4.96 13.85 9.53
C ILE A 141 -4.82 15.28 10.07
N GLU A 142 -4.15 15.49 11.20
CA GLU A 142 -3.92 16.82 11.79
C GLU A 142 -3.05 17.71 10.90
N SER A 143 -2.03 17.13 10.26
CA SER A 143 -1.18 17.82 9.29
C SER A 143 -1.98 18.35 8.09
N TYR A 144 -3.03 17.61 7.69
CA TYR A 144 -3.95 17.98 6.61
C TYR A 144 -5.15 18.86 7.05
N ARG A 145 -5.30 19.16 8.35
CA ARG A 145 -6.33 20.09 8.88
C ARG A 145 -5.80 21.51 9.13
N SER A 146 -4.49 21.70 9.08
CA SER A 146 -3.83 22.99 9.36
C SER A 146 -3.50 23.82 8.10
N CYS A 147 -3.98 23.37 6.92
CA CYS A 147 -3.98 24.11 5.66
C CYS A 147 -5.41 24.56 5.32
#